data_AF-A0A485KDF0-F1
#
_entry.id   AF-A0A485KDF0-F1
#
_cell.length_a   1.000
_cell.length_b   1.000
_cell.length_c   1.000
_cell.angle_alpha   90.00
_cell.angle_beta   90.00
_cell.angle_gamma   90.00
#
_symmetry.space_group_name_H-M   'P 1'
#
loop_
_entity.id
_entity.type
_entity.pdbx_description
1 polymer ?
#
loop_
_entity_poly.entity_id
_entity_poly.type
_entity_poly.pdbx_seq_one_letter_code
_entity_poly.pdbx_strand_id
1 'polypeptide(L)'
;MLTLVCVVVGEGRPFSVKIEANEIVSELKKKIKDENKNTVTCDAKELELYRVDGLTQDEDEQIVYNGTTIAMANYSLDFFGEDKAKMPPLSLISE
;
A
#
# COMPACT_ATOMS: atom_id res chain seq x y z
N MET A 1 15.75 3.45 6.50
CA MET A 1 15.06 2.41 5.71
C MET A 1 13.83 1.90 6.42
N LEU A 2 12.67 2.10 5.79
CA LEU A 2 11.36 1.61 6.16
C LEU A 2 10.98 0.45 5.22
N THR A 3 10.29 -0.54 5.74
CA THR A 3 9.64 -1.58 4.92
C THR A 3 8.14 -1.33 4.97
N LEU A 4 7.56 -1.00 3.83
CA LEU A 4 6.11 -0.84 3.69
C LEU A 4 5.52 -2.11 3.11
N VAL A 5 4.43 -2.57 3.70
CA VAL A 5 3.62 -3.65 3.12
C VAL A 5 2.56 -3.00 2.24
N CYS A 6 2.65 -3.27 0.95
CA CYS A 6 1.72 -2.78 -0.06
C CYS A 6 0.80 -3.91 -0.51
N VAL A 7 -0.43 -3.58 -0.87
CA VAL A 7 -1.39 -4.53 -1.42
C VAL A 7 -2.16 -3.87 -2.54
N VAL A 8 -2.29 -4.58 -3.66
CA VAL A 8 -3.16 -4.14 -4.76
C VAL A 8 -4.57 -4.67 -4.48
N VAL A 9 -5.52 -3.76 -4.36
CA VAL A 9 -6.95 -4.08 -4.20
C VAL A 9 -7.40 -4.94 -5.39
N GLY A 10 -8.05 -6.07 -5.11
CA GLY A 10 -8.46 -7.05 -6.12
C GLY A 10 -7.41 -8.13 -6.47
N GLU A 11 -6.11 -7.90 -6.24
CA GLU A 11 -5.09 -8.96 -6.32
C GLU A 11 -4.99 -9.69 -4.98
N GLY A 12 -5.07 -8.93 -3.88
CA GLY A 12 -5.13 -9.43 -2.51
C GLY A 12 -3.82 -10.01 -1.96
N ARG A 13 -2.76 -10.08 -2.77
CA ARG A 13 -1.43 -10.54 -2.34
C ARG A 13 -0.60 -9.34 -1.87
N PRO A 14 -0.19 -9.30 -0.59
CA PRO A 14 0.71 -8.26 -0.13
C PRO A 14 2.13 -8.47 -0.68
N PHE A 15 2.86 -7.37 -0.83
CA PHE A 15 4.28 -7.35 -1.18
C PHE A 15 4.99 -6.24 -0.42
N SER A 16 6.26 -6.44 -0.12
CA SER A 16 7.06 -5.49 0.64
C SER A 16 7.83 -4.55 -0.28
N VAL A 17 7.87 -3.26 0.06
CA VAL A 17 8.67 -2.24 -0.62
C VAL A 17 9.58 -1.57 0.38
N LYS A 18 10.87 -1.48 0.04
CA LYS A 18 11.87 -0.80 0.88
C LYS A 18 12.06 0.64 0.45
N ILE A 19 11.90 1.57 1.38
CA ILE A 19 11.99 3.01 1.08
C ILE A 19 12.70 3.76 2.21
N GLU A 20 13.42 4.84 1.88
CA GLU A 20 14.00 5.69 2.90
C GLU A 20 12.96 6.65 3.49
N ALA A 21 13.09 6.97 4.78
CA ALA A 21 12.09 7.79 5.48
C ALA A 21 12.00 9.22 4.94
N ASN A 22 13.09 9.71 4.35
CA ASN A 22 13.17 11.04 3.73
C ASN A 22 12.74 11.05 2.26
N GLU A 23 12.31 9.92 1.69
CA GLU A 23 11.74 9.89 0.35
C GLU A 23 10.27 10.31 0.38
N ILE A 24 9.79 10.74 -0.78
CA ILE A 24 8.42 11.20 -0.99
C ILE A 24 7.57 10.13 -1.68
N VAL A 25 6.25 10.32 -1.64
CA VAL A 25 5.26 9.42 -2.26
C VAL A 25 5.51 9.16 -3.74
N SER A 26 6.02 10.13 -4.52
CA SER A 26 6.35 9.88 -5.92
C SER A 26 7.47 8.85 -6.12
N GLU A 27 8.45 8.79 -5.23
CA GLU A 27 9.49 7.76 -5.25
C GLU A 27 8.93 6.41 -4.82
N LEU A 28 8.02 6.40 -3.82
CA LEU A 28 7.30 5.19 -3.44
C LEU A 28 6.53 4.57 -4.62
N LYS A 29 5.83 5.41 -5.41
CA LYS A 29 5.10 4.94 -6.60
C LYS A 29 6.02 4.26 -7.62
N LYS A 30 7.23 4.78 -7.83
CA LYS A 30 8.22 4.16 -8.73
C LYS A 30 8.67 2.81 -8.19
N LYS A 31 9.03 2.74 -6.91
CA LYS A 31 9.46 1.51 -6.25
C LYS A 31 8.38 0.42 -6.26
N ILE A 32 7.12 0.79 -6.00
CA ILE A 32 5.97 -0.14 -6.10
C ILE A 32 5.88 -0.74 -7.51
N LYS A 33 6.01 0.09 -8.55
CA LYS A 33 5.98 -0.38 -9.93
C LYS A 33 7.15 -1.31 -10.24
N ASP A 34 8.35 -0.99 -9.77
CA ASP A 34 9.54 -1.80 -10.04
C ASP A 34 9.46 -3.18 -9.36
N GLU A 35 8.96 -3.23 -8.12
CA GLU A 35 8.79 -4.48 -7.35
C GLU A 35 7.62 -5.34 -7.87
N ASN A 36 6.53 -4.72 -8.33
CA ASN A 36 5.33 -5.44 -8.80
C ASN A 36 4.97 -5.13 -10.27
N LYS A 37 5.97 -5.14 -11.15
CA LYS A 37 5.84 -4.78 -12.59
C LYS A 37 4.87 -5.64 -13.39
N ASN A 38 4.58 -6.86 -12.94
CA ASN A 38 3.67 -7.77 -13.62
C ASN A 38 2.21 -7.38 -13.38
N THR A 39 1.90 -6.89 -12.18
CA THR A 39 0.56 -6.43 -11.81
C THR A 39 0.39 -4.95 -12.16
N VAL A 40 1.39 -4.12 -11.87
CA VAL A 40 1.38 -2.67 -12.09
C VAL A 40 1.93 -2.34 -13.47
N THR A 41 1.05 -2.34 -14.48
CA THR A 41 1.43 -2.08 -15.88
C THR A 41 1.30 -0.61 -16.31
N CYS A 42 0.57 0.21 -15.54
CA CYS A 42 0.39 1.65 -15.81
C CYS A 42 1.65 2.47 -15.47
N ASP A 43 1.63 3.77 -15.80
CA ASP A 43 2.69 4.68 -15.37
C ASP A 43 2.67 4.86 -13.85
N ALA A 44 3.86 4.91 -13.22
CA ALA A 44 3.95 5.12 -11.76
C ALA A 44 3.24 6.41 -11.31
N LYS A 45 3.19 7.44 -12.16
CA LYS A 45 2.48 8.70 -11.89
C LYS A 45 0.96 8.53 -11.74
N GLU A 46 0.40 7.51 -12.38
CA GLU A 46 -1.04 7.20 -12.42
C GLU A 46 -1.48 6.34 -11.22
N LEU A 47 -0.52 5.78 -10.46
CA LEU A 47 -0.83 5.07 -9.23
C LEU A 47 -1.44 6.03 -8.21
N GLU A 48 -2.55 5.62 -7.62
CA GLU A 48 -3.09 6.27 -6.42
C GLU A 48 -2.75 5.43 -5.20
N LEU A 49 -2.09 6.05 -4.22
CA LEU A 49 -1.71 5.38 -2.99
C LEU A 49 -2.59 5.89 -1.86
N TYR A 50 -3.06 4.96 -1.05
CA TYR A 50 -3.87 5.23 0.14
C TYR A 50 -3.18 4.56 1.31
N ARG A 51 -2.98 5.32 2.38
CA ARG A 51 -2.69 4.78 3.70
C ARG A 51 -4.01 4.37 4.33
N VAL A 52 -4.05 3.22 4.98
CA VAL A 52 -5.20 2.80 5.76
C VAL A 52 -4.75 2.58 7.19
N ASP A 53 -5.38 3.27 8.12
CA ASP A 53 -5.11 3.10 9.54
C ASP A 53 -5.75 1.80 10.04
N GLY A 54 -5.07 1.13 10.97
CA GLY A 54 -5.52 -0.17 11.49
C GLY A 54 -5.24 -1.37 10.56
N LEU A 55 -4.64 -1.16 9.39
CA LEU A 55 -4.08 -2.26 8.58
C LEU A 55 -2.72 -2.70 9.13
N THR A 56 -2.62 -3.98 9.44
CA THR A 56 -1.39 -4.66 9.88
C THR A 56 -1.23 -6.00 9.16
N GLN A 57 -0.06 -6.62 9.31
CA GLN A 57 0.19 -7.99 8.87
C GLN A 57 0.43 -8.87 10.10
N ASP A 58 -0.21 -10.04 10.15
CA ASP A 58 0.01 -11.02 11.23
C ASP A 58 1.20 -11.96 10.98
N GLU A 59 1.45 -12.90 11.89
CA GLU A 59 2.55 -13.87 11.81
C GLU A 59 2.43 -14.81 10.60
N ASP A 60 1.22 -14.99 10.06
CA ASP A 60 0.92 -15.82 8.89
C ASP A 60 0.92 -15.00 7.58
N GLU A 61 1.49 -13.79 7.61
CA GLU A 61 1.56 -12.84 6.49
C GLU A 61 0.18 -12.38 5.99
N GLN A 62 -0.89 -12.60 6.74
CA GLN A 62 -2.23 -12.21 6.36
C GLN A 62 -2.49 -10.74 6.69
N ILE A 63 -3.30 -10.09 5.87
CA ILE A 63 -3.72 -8.72 6.11
C ILE A 63 -4.80 -8.71 7.19
N VAL A 64 -4.54 -7.97 8.27
CA VAL A 64 -5.45 -7.77 9.40
C VAL A 64 -5.88 -6.31 9.41
N TYR A 65 -7.18 -6.09 9.54
CA TYR A 65 -7.79 -4.77 9.66
C TYR A 65 -8.53 -4.67 10.98
N ASN A 66 -8.15 -3.73 11.84
CA ASN A 66 -8.76 -3.52 13.16
C ASN A 66 -8.91 -4.83 13.98
N GLY A 67 -7.88 -5.70 13.90
CA GLY A 67 -7.84 -6.98 14.61
C GLY A 67 -8.56 -8.14 13.90
N THR A 68 -9.14 -7.92 12.72
CA THR A 68 -9.81 -8.96 11.92
C THR A 68 -9.04 -9.27 10.65
N THR A 69 -8.70 -10.53 10.42
CA THR A 69 -8.09 -10.97 9.15
C THR A 69 -9.05 -10.75 7.98
N ILE A 70 -8.59 -10.06 6.93
CA ILE A 70 -9.37 -9.76 5.74
C ILE A 70 -8.71 -10.29 4.47
N ALA A 71 -9.50 -10.91 3.60
CA ALA A 71 -9.08 -11.28 2.26
C ALA A 71 -9.21 -10.08 1.32
N MET A 72 -8.13 -9.34 1.12
CA MET A 72 -8.11 -8.09 0.34
C MET A 72 -8.57 -8.27 -1.13
N ALA A 73 -8.56 -9.49 -1.67
CA ALA A 73 -9.14 -9.80 -2.97
C ALA A 73 -10.68 -9.61 -3.02
N ASN A 74 -11.36 -9.64 -1.87
CA ASN A 74 -12.82 -9.53 -1.77
C ASN A 74 -13.31 -8.13 -1.39
N TYR A 75 -12.40 -7.20 -1.08
CA TYR A 75 -12.74 -5.86 -0.63
C TYR A 75 -12.32 -4.83 -1.67
N SER A 76 -13.09 -3.75 -1.77
CA SER A 76 -12.67 -2.56 -2.50
C SER A 76 -12.03 -1.57 -1.55
N LEU A 77 -11.37 -0.54 -2.09
CA LEU A 77 -10.84 0.55 -1.29
C LEU A 77 -11.94 1.28 -0.49
N ASP A 78 -13.20 1.28 -0.94
CA ASP A 78 -14.31 1.92 -0.24
C ASP A 78 -14.74 1.21 1.04
N PHE A 79 -14.35 -0.05 1.21
CA PHE A 79 -14.56 -0.78 2.45
C PHE A 79 -13.92 -0.07 3.66
N PHE A 80 -12.79 0.60 3.46
CA PHE A 80 -12.05 1.27 4.53
C PHE A 80 -12.61 2.63 4.95
N GLY A 81 -13.66 3.12 4.27
CA GLY A 81 -14.42 4.31 4.72
C GLY A 81 -13.55 5.51 5.07
N GLU A 82 -13.60 5.93 6.33
CA GLU A 82 -12.84 7.07 6.88
C GLU A 82 -11.42 6.70 7.33
N ASP A 83 -11.11 5.40 7.46
CA ASP A 83 -9.78 4.93 7.89
C ASP A 83 -8.74 5.00 6.77
N LYS A 84 -9.15 5.32 5.53
CA LYS A 84 -8.23 5.55 4.41
C LYS A 84 -7.93 7.03 4.22
N ALA A 85 -6.66 7.34 4.00
CA ALA A 85 -6.17 8.65 3.62
C ALA A 85 -5.39 8.56 2.30
N LYS A 86 -5.77 9.38 1.30
CA LYS A 86 -5.05 9.48 0.04
C LYS A 86 -3.69 10.14 0.27
N MET A 87 -2.61 9.49 -0.20
CA MET A 87 -1.26 10.02 -0.05
C MET A 87 -0.94 11.02 -1.16
N PRO A 88 -0.63 12.30 -0.84
CA PRO A 88 -0.25 13.29 -1.84
C PRO A 88 1.11 12.97 -2.46
N PRO A 89 1.34 13.20 -3.76
CA PRO A 89 2.60 12.82 -4.43
C PRO A 89 3.88 13.43 -3.84
N LEU A 90 3.77 14.60 -3.21
CA LEU A 90 4.90 15.37 -2.68
C LEU A 90 5.05 15.28 -1.15
N SER A 91 4.23 14.48 -0.48
CA SER A 91 4.34 14.26 0.96
C SER A 91 5.48 13.31 1.29
N LEU A 92 6.09 13.49 2.46
CA LEU A 92 7.04 12.52 2.99
C LEU A 92 6.32 11.23 3.41
N ILE A 93 7.04 10.12 3.35
CA ILE A 93 6.50 8.81 3.75
C ILE A 93 6.34 8.68 5.26
N SER A 94 7.21 9.33 6.03
CA SER A 94 7.24 9.25 7.50
C SER A 94 6.60 10.45 8.20
N GLU A 95 5.74 11.20 7.51
CA GLU A 95 4.99 12.33 8.11
C GLU A 95 3.88 11.87 9.05
#